data_AF-A0A5C6VGM5-F1
#
_entry.id   AF-A0A5C6VGM5-F1
#
_cell.length_a   1.000
_cell.length_b   1.000
_cell.length_c   1.000
_cell.angle_alpha   90.00
_cell.angle_beta   90.00
_cell.angle_gamma   90.00
#
_symmetry.space_group_name_H-M   'P 1'
#
loop_
_entity.id
_entity.type
_entity.pdbx_description
1 polymer ?
#
loop_
_entity_poly.entity_id
_entity_poly.type
_entity_poly.pdbx_seq_one_letter_code
_entity_poly.pdbx_strand_id
1 'polypeptide(L)'
;MDDTPDKLRRNVVVLAAAILAIAFFNLSFRPTGTLLGFAEVGQVSPFNVWLALAIVLCYLFLRYRFANETLDEWFQIVDEFKRIRYQVVTQQVATAVRRYFLHGQRVPWFQDFDAFIDGEIVTRMQRDGNARRIRSLTASPENEANQSWWQGRAGITFEVEWTSGVYGRSGGHMPGFSFPARVRARVILLCIVRAAVSSRVGVDVAVPYTLSALAMLVCLFKLAFFFPV
;
A
#
# COMPACT_ATOMS: atom_id res chain seq x y z
N MET A 1 -25.25 -25.19 -7.92
CA MET A 1 -25.48 -24.02 -7.03
C MET A 1 -24.37 -23.05 -7.36
N ASP A 2 -24.68 -21.95 -8.05
CA ASP A 2 -23.64 -21.04 -8.52
C ASP A 2 -23.00 -20.31 -7.34
N ASP A 3 -21.78 -20.73 -7.01
CA ASP A 3 -20.91 -20.09 -6.04
C ASP A 3 -20.30 -18.85 -6.69
N THR A 4 -21.11 -17.79 -6.77
CA THR A 4 -20.64 -16.49 -7.22
C THR A 4 -19.58 -15.96 -6.24
N PRO A 5 -18.51 -15.30 -6.71
CA PRO A 5 -17.46 -14.79 -5.83
C PRO A 5 -17.94 -13.83 -4.73
N ASP A 6 -19.04 -13.12 -4.98
CA ASP A 6 -19.73 -12.33 -3.96
C ASP A 6 -20.19 -13.17 -2.75
N LYS A 7 -20.68 -14.39 -2.97
CA LYS A 7 -21.06 -15.31 -1.88
C LYS A 7 -19.84 -15.78 -1.11
N LEU A 8 -18.75 -16.14 -1.80
CA LEU A 8 -17.50 -16.56 -1.17
C LEU A 8 -16.92 -15.43 -0.32
N ARG A 9 -16.87 -14.21 -0.87
CA ARG A 9 -16.43 -12.99 -0.18
C ARG A 9 -17.23 -12.75 1.08
N ARG A 10 -18.57 -12.76 0.98
CA ARG A 10 -19.47 -12.59 2.12
C ARG A 10 -19.26 -13.67 3.18
N ASN A 11 -19.13 -14.94 2.78
CA ASN A 11 -18.94 -16.05 3.72
C ASN A 11 -17.62 -15.92 4.49
N VAL A 12 -16.53 -15.55 3.82
CA VAL A 12 -15.23 -15.30 4.44
C VAL A 12 -15.32 -14.15 5.44
N VAL A 13 -15.91 -13.02 5.03
CA VAL A 13 -16.07 -11.84 5.89
C VAL A 13 -16.93 -12.14 7.11
N VAL A 14 -18.07 -12.81 6.93
CA VAL A 14 -19.00 -13.18 8.02
C VAL A 14 -18.32 -14.13 9.00
N LEU A 15 -17.62 -15.16 8.51
CA LEU A 15 -16.91 -16.10 9.39
C LEU A 15 -15.77 -15.40 10.15
N ALA A 16 -14.95 -14.60 9.47
CA ALA A 16 -13.86 -13.86 10.10
C ALA A 16 -14.39 -12.88 11.16
N ALA A 17 -15.46 -12.14 10.87
CA ALA A 17 -16.12 -11.26 11.82
C ALA A 17 -16.69 -12.02 13.03
N ALA A 18 -17.29 -13.19 12.81
CA ALA A 18 -17.79 -14.04 13.89
C ALA A 18 -16.65 -14.53 14.82
N ILE A 19 -15.54 -14.99 14.25
CA ILE A 19 -14.35 -15.41 15.01
C ILE A 19 -13.82 -14.25 15.87
N LEU A 20 -13.67 -13.06 15.27
CA LEU A 20 -13.21 -11.87 15.96
C LEU A 20 -14.18 -11.44 17.08
N ALA A 21 -15.49 -11.48 16.82
CA ALA A 21 -16.50 -11.16 17.81
C ALA A 21 -16.47 -12.13 19.00
N ILE A 22 -16.42 -13.45 18.74
CA ILE A 22 -16.29 -14.48 19.78
C ILE A 22 -15.06 -14.23 20.64
N ALA A 23 -13.93 -13.94 20.02
CA ALA A 23 -12.67 -13.69 20.73
C ALA A 23 -12.70 -12.39 21.55
N PHE A 24 -13.25 -11.30 21.00
CA PHE A 24 -13.23 -9.98 21.62
C PHE A 24 -14.24 -9.86 22.77
N PHE A 25 -15.42 -10.45 22.61
CA PHE A 25 -16.46 -10.46 23.66
C PHE A 25 -16.27 -11.57 24.70
N ASN A 26 -15.19 -12.37 24.59
CA ASN A 26 -14.96 -13.53 25.43
C ASN A 26 -16.21 -14.41 25.56
N LEU A 27 -16.88 -14.68 24.43
CA LEU A 27 -18.06 -15.54 24.42
C LEU A 27 -17.64 -16.94 24.86
N SER A 28 -17.88 -17.24 26.14
CA SER A 28 -17.61 -18.55 26.70
C SER A 28 -18.52 -19.55 26.00
N PHE A 29 -17.93 -20.55 25.34
CA PHE A 29 -18.65 -21.73 24.89
C PHE A 29 -19.09 -22.52 26.12
N ARG A 30 -20.15 -22.07 26.80
CA ARG A 30 -20.77 -22.88 27.84
C ARG A 30 -21.34 -24.12 27.15
N PRO A 31 -20.89 -25.34 27.51
CA PRO A 31 -21.30 -26.57 26.83
C PRO A 31 -22.77 -26.95 27.07
N THR A 32 -23.52 -26.15 27.84
CA THR A 32 -24.91 -26.44 28.22
C THR A 32 -25.95 -25.96 27.20
N GLY A 33 -25.54 -25.73 25.94
CA GLY A 33 -26.45 -25.35 24.86
C GLY A 33 -26.88 -26.56 24.04
N THR A 34 -28.18 -26.86 24.02
CA THR A 34 -28.77 -27.82 23.08
C THR A 34 -28.70 -27.24 21.66
N LEU A 35 -27.61 -27.52 20.95
CA LEU A 35 -27.49 -27.23 19.52
C LEU A 35 -28.55 -28.06 18.79
N LEU A 36 -29.66 -27.43 18.42
CA LEU A 36 -30.81 -28.00 17.70
C LEU A 36 -31.78 -28.89 18.50
N GLY A 37 -31.66 -29.00 19.82
CA GLY A 37 -32.64 -29.76 20.63
C GLY A 37 -32.62 -31.28 20.42
N PHE A 38 -31.72 -31.80 19.57
CA PHE A 38 -31.62 -33.24 19.26
C PHE A 38 -30.36 -33.90 19.81
N ALA A 39 -29.37 -33.14 20.29
CA ALA A 39 -28.16 -33.70 20.89
C ALA A 39 -27.63 -32.78 22.01
N GLU A 40 -27.44 -33.33 23.21
CA GLU A 40 -26.51 -32.76 24.17
C GLU A 40 -25.11 -32.93 23.58
N VAL A 41 -24.55 -31.82 23.11
CA VAL A 41 -23.17 -31.82 22.66
C VAL A 41 -22.32 -31.93 23.93
N GLY A 42 -21.88 -33.15 24.24
CA GLY A 42 -20.96 -33.43 25.34
C GLY A 42 -19.73 -32.52 25.30
N GLN A 43 -19.04 -32.35 26.43
CA GLN A 43 -17.94 -31.40 26.65
C GLN A 43 -17.01 -31.22 25.43
N VAL A 44 -17.33 -30.24 24.56
CA VAL A 44 -16.47 -29.91 23.43
C VAL A 44 -15.30 -29.11 23.97
N SER A 45 -14.09 -29.68 23.89
CA SER A 45 -12.88 -28.93 24.22
C SER A 45 -12.81 -27.65 23.39
N PRO A 46 -12.63 -26.46 23.99
CA PRO A 46 -12.53 -25.22 23.22
C PRO A 46 -11.37 -25.23 22.22
N PHE A 47 -10.32 -26.02 22.47
CA PHE A 47 -9.25 -26.28 21.50
C PHE A 47 -9.81 -26.82 20.17
N ASN A 48 -10.70 -27.81 20.22
CA ASN A 48 -11.32 -28.40 19.02
C ASN A 48 -12.16 -27.37 18.27
N VAL A 49 -12.84 -26.46 18.99
CA VAL A 49 -13.63 -25.38 18.39
C VAL A 49 -12.72 -24.40 17.64
N TRP A 50 -11.66 -23.90 18.28
CA TRP A 50 -10.72 -22.99 17.62
C TRP A 50 -10.00 -23.63 16.44
N LEU A 51 -9.65 -24.92 16.55
CA LEU A 51 -9.05 -25.67 15.46
C LEU A 51 -10.02 -25.82 14.29
N ALA A 52 -11.27 -26.20 14.55
CA ALA A 52 -12.31 -26.31 13.53
C ALA A 52 -12.56 -24.96 12.83
N LEU A 53 -12.68 -23.87 13.61
CA LEU A 53 -12.82 -22.51 13.06
C LEU A 53 -11.61 -22.12 12.18
N ALA A 54 -10.39 -22.43 12.61
CA ALA A 54 -9.19 -22.17 11.82
C ALA A 54 -9.18 -22.95 10.50
N ILE A 55 -9.56 -24.23 10.52
CA ILE A 55 -9.64 -25.09 9.33
C ILE A 55 -10.71 -24.56 8.35
N VAL A 56 -11.91 -24.24 8.84
CA VAL A 56 -13.00 -23.71 8.01
C VAL A 56 -12.61 -22.34 7.43
N LEU A 57 -12.01 -21.46 8.23
CA LEU A 57 -11.53 -20.16 7.76
C LEU A 57 -10.46 -20.33 6.65
N CYS A 58 -9.50 -21.24 6.86
CA CYS A 58 -8.47 -21.54 5.87
C CYS A 58 -9.08 -22.05 4.56
N TYR A 59 -10.02 -23.00 4.64
CA TYR A 59 -10.71 -23.54 3.47
C TYR A 59 -11.46 -22.44 2.70
N LEU A 60 -12.30 -21.64 3.37
CA LEU A 60 -13.05 -20.57 2.71
C LEU A 60 -12.14 -19.50 2.13
N PHE A 61 -11.06 -19.14 2.84
CA PHE A 61 -10.08 -18.16 2.36
C PHE A 61 -9.33 -18.66 1.12
N LEU A 62 -8.84 -19.91 1.13
CA LEU A 62 -8.17 -20.50 -0.03
C LEU A 62 -9.13 -20.57 -1.22
N ARG A 63 -10.38 -20.98 -0.98
CA ARG A 63 -11.41 -21.03 -2.01
C ARG A 63 -11.68 -19.66 -2.63
N TYR A 64 -11.76 -18.61 -1.81
CA TYR A 64 -11.89 -17.23 -2.28
C TYR A 64 -10.63 -16.78 -3.05
N ARG A 65 -9.43 -17.07 -2.53
CA ARG A 65 -8.13 -16.70 -3.13
C ARG A 65 -7.93 -17.26 -4.55
N PHE A 66 -8.45 -18.46 -4.81
CA PHE A 66 -8.30 -19.16 -6.09
C PHE A 66 -9.52 -19.04 -7.01
N ALA A 67 -10.51 -18.20 -6.69
CA ALA A 67 -11.56 -17.88 -7.64
C ALA A 67 -11.00 -17.03 -8.79
N ASN A 68 -11.33 -17.38 -10.05
CA ASN A 68 -10.78 -16.72 -11.24
C ASN A 68 -11.06 -15.20 -11.25
N GLU A 69 -12.28 -14.78 -10.89
CA GLU A 69 -12.63 -13.36 -10.80
C GLU A 69 -11.76 -12.61 -9.79
N THR A 70 -11.39 -13.25 -8.67
CA THR A 70 -10.50 -12.66 -7.66
C THR A 70 -9.06 -12.53 -8.18
N LEU A 71 -8.62 -13.41 -9.07
CA LEU A 71 -7.33 -13.25 -9.76
C LEU A 71 -7.34 -12.05 -10.70
N ASP A 72 -8.43 -11.84 -11.43
CA ASP A 72 -8.57 -10.69 -12.32
C ASP A 72 -8.63 -9.37 -11.54
N GLU A 73 -9.39 -9.33 -10.43
CA GLU A 73 -9.40 -8.19 -9.49
C GLU A 73 -8.00 -7.92 -8.93
N TRP A 74 -7.24 -8.98 -8.63
CA TRP A 74 -5.87 -8.85 -8.13
C TRP A 74 -4.94 -8.21 -9.16
N PHE A 75 -5.01 -8.62 -10.43
CA PHE A 75 -4.22 -8.00 -11.50
C PHE A 75 -4.57 -6.52 -11.67
N GLN A 76 -5.87 -6.16 -11.60
CA GLN A 76 -6.30 -4.77 -11.62
C GLN A 76 -5.72 -3.96 -10.45
N ILE A 77 -5.70 -4.52 -9.24
CA ILE A 77 -5.08 -3.88 -8.07
C ILE A 77 -3.57 -3.70 -8.27
N VAL A 78 -2.89 -4.69 -8.85
CA VAL A 78 -1.45 -4.61 -9.12
C VAL A 78 -1.15 -3.49 -10.13
N ASP A 79 -1.94 -3.36 -11.19
CA ASP A 79 -1.77 -2.29 -12.18
C ASP A 79 -2.14 -0.92 -11.62
N GLU A 80 -3.19 -0.84 -10.82
CA GLU A 80 -3.56 0.37 -10.09
C GLU A 80 -2.43 0.79 -9.12
N PHE A 81 -1.84 -0.16 -8.41
CA PHE A 81 -0.71 0.09 -7.52
C PHE A 81 0.51 0.59 -8.30
N LYS A 82 0.81 0.03 -9.49
CA LYS A 82 1.87 0.55 -10.37
C LYS A 82 1.62 2.01 -10.76
N ARG A 83 0.38 2.33 -11.14
CA ARG A 83 -0.04 3.69 -11.51
C ARG A 83 0.09 4.67 -10.35
N ILE A 84 -0.45 4.32 -9.18
CA ILE A 84 -0.36 5.14 -7.97
C ILE A 84 1.11 5.34 -7.57
N ARG A 85 1.92 4.27 -7.61
CA ARG A 85 3.34 4.36 -7.28
C ARG A 85 4.07 5.31 -8.22
N TYR A 86 3.85 5.20 -9.52
CA TYR A 86 4.44 6.11 -10.50
C TYR A 86 4.10 7.57 -10.18
N GLN A 87 2.81 7.86 -9.93
CA GLN A 87 2.36 9.21 -9.55
C GLN A 87 3.03 9.71 -8.26
N VAL A 88 3.12 8.87 -7.23
CA VAL A 88 3.74 9.24 -5.95
C VAL A 88 5.24 9.49 -6.12
N VAL A 89 5.96 8.64 -6.87
CA VAL A 89 7.39 8.84 -7.15
C VAL A 89 7.61 10.14 -7.92
N THR A 90 6.83 10.38 -8.97
CA THR A 90 6.84 11.65 -9.73
C THR A 90 6.63 12.86 -8.81
N GLN A 91 5.65 12.79 -7.91
CA GLN A 91 5.39 13.87 -6.93
C GLN A 91 6.56 14.07 -5.95
N GLN A 92 7.23 13.00 -5.52
CA GLN A 92 8.39 13.11 -4.63
C GLN A 92 9.59 13.76 -5.33
N VAL A 93 9.89 13.34 -6.57
CA VAL A 93 10.94 13.95 -7.41
C VAL A 93 10.64 15.44 -7.63
N ALA A 94 9.42 15.78 -8.04
CA ALA A 94 9.00 17.17 -8.22
C ALA A 94 9.08 17.98 -6.90
N THR A 95 8.64 17.41 -5.78
CA THR A 95 8.72 18.09 -4.48
C THR A 95 10.15 18.39 -4.07
N ALA A 96 11.06 17.46 -4.36
CA ALA A 96 12.47 17.60 -4.04
C ALA A 96 13.15 18.70 -4.87
N VAL A 97 12.92 18.70 -6.19
CA VAL A 97 13.37 19.77 -7.10
C VAL A 97 12.78 21.11 -6.68
N ARG A 98 11.49 21.14 -6.31
CA ARG A 98 10.83 22.35 -5.80
C ARG A 98 11.52 22.88 -4.54
N ARG A 99 11.88 22.01 -3.59
CA ARG A 99 12.58 22.42 -2.37
C ARG A 99 13.94 23.02 -2.66
N TYR A 100 14.67 22.46 -3.63
CA TYR A 100 15.94 23.01 -4.06
C TYR A 100 15.81 24.45 -4.57
N PHE A 101 14.90 24.71 -5.53
CA PHE A 101 14.74 26.06 -6.08
C PHE A 101 14.24 27.08 -5.05
N LEU A 102 13.32 26.70 -4.16
CA LEU A 102 12.71 27.63 -3.21
C LEU A 102 13.54 27.85 -1.94
N HIS A 103 14.33 26.87 -1.51
CA HIS A 103 15.02 26.91 -0.21
C HIS A 103 16.54 26.71 -0.31
N GLY A 104 17.08 26.47 -1.51
CA GLY A 104 18.51 26.15 -1.70
C GLY A 104 18.94 24.81 -1.10
N GLN A 105 17.98 23.97 -0.66
CA GLN A 105 18.29 22.71 0.00
C GLN A 105 18.62 21.63 -1.03
N ARG A 106 19.88 21.20 -1.05
CA ARG A 106 20.31 20.03 -1.83
C ARG A 106 19.61 18.77 -1.32
N VAL A 107 19.25 17.91 -2.25
CA VAL A 107 18.52 16.68 -1.97
C VAL A 107 19.52 15.53 -2.05
N PRO A 108 19.85 14.87 -0.92
CA PRO A 108 21.01 13.97 -0.84
C PRO A 108 20.86 12.66 -1.62
N TRP A 109 19.67 12.38 -2.15
CA TRP A 109 19.38 11.15 -2.89
C TRP A 109 19.32 11.32 -4.41
N PHE A 110 19.55 12.53 -4.93
CA PHE A 110 19.86 12.68 -6.36
C PHE A 110 21.33 12.41 -6.61
N GLN A 111 21.60 11.60 -7.64
CA GLN A 111 22.91 11.38 -8.21
C GLN A 111 23.11 12.38 -9.35
N ASP A 112 24.30 12.96 -9.45
CA ASP A 112 24.67 13.91 -10.50
C ASP A 112 23.72 15.11 -10.62
N PHE A 113 23.14 15.54 -9.48
CA PHE A 113 22.25 16.69 -9.45
C PHE A 113 22.94 17.97 -9.95
N ASP A 114 24.25 18.11 -9.69
CA ASP A 114 25.04 19.23 -10.18
C ASP A 114 25.15 19.26 -11.72
N ALA A 115 25.08 18.11 -12.41
CA ALA A 115 25.05 18.07 -13.87
C ALA A 115 23.67 18.46 -14.45
N PHE A 116 22.61 18.32 -13.65
CA PHE A 116 21.29 18.85 -13.97
C PHE A 116 21.23 20.38 -13.80
N ILE A 117 21.90 20.92 -12.79
CA ILE A 117 22.00 22.36 -12.54
C ILE A 117 22.99 23.00 -13.51
N ASP A 118 22.49 23.62 -14.58
CA ASP A 118 23.35 24.36 -15.50
C ASP A 118 23.88 25.67 -14.90
N GLY A 119 24.89 26.23 -15.56
CA GLY A 119 25.54 27.47 -15.13
C GLY A 119 24.60 28.66 -15.05
N GLU A 120 23.50 28.68 -15.81
CA GLU A 120 22.52 29.78 -15.74
C GLU A 120 21.73 29.72 -14.43
N ILE A 121 21.31 28.52 -14.00
CA ILE A 121 20.65 28.33 -12.70
C ILE A 121 21.60 28.73 -11.56
N VAL A 122 22.87 28.29 -11.61
CA VAL A 122 23.86 28.66 -10.57
C VAL A 122 24.04 30.18 -10.52
N THR A 123 24.21 30.82 -11.67
CA THR A 123 24.41 32.28 -11.77
C THR A 123 23.21 33.03 -11.22
N ARG A 124 21.98 32.60 -11.55
CA ARG A 124 20.74 33.18 -11.01
C ARG A 124 20.63 32.97 -9.50
N MET A 125 20.93 31.78 -8.99
CA MET A 125 20.90 31.54 -7.55
C MET A 125 21.93 32.37 -6.78
N GLN A 126 23.11 32.64 -7.35
CA GLN A 126 24.12 33.51 -6.75
C GLN A 126 23.72 34.99 -6.78
N ARG A 127 23.13 35.45 -7.89
CA ARG A 127 22.74 36.86 -8.07
C ARG A 127 21.44 37.22 -7.35
N ASP A 128 20.41 36.39 -7.52
CA ASP A 128 19.03 36.66 -7.11
C ASP A 128 18.63 35.90 -5.83
N GLY A 129 19.45 34.94 -5.39
CA GLY A 129 19.12 34.04 -4.28
C GLY A 129 18.15 32.93 -4.70
N ASN A 130 17.34 32.47 -3.75
CA ASN A 130 16.33 31.44 -4.01
C ASN A 130 15.26 31.94 -4.98
N ALA A 131 14.67 31.03 -5.75
CA ALA A 131 13.56 31.36 -6.63
C ALA A 131 12.36 31.88 -5.84
N ARG A 132 11.68 32.91 -6.37
CA ARG A 132 10.47 33.47 -5.77
C ARG A 132 9.30 32.51 -5.89
N ARG A 133 9.16 31.87 -7.06
CA ARG A 133 8.07 30.95 -7.37
C ARG A 133 8.48 29.98 -8.46
N ILE A 134 7.85 28.81 -8.47
CA ILE A 134 7.90 27.85 -9.59
C ILE A 134 6.56 27.93 -10.31
N ARG A 135 6.56 28.35 -11.58
CA ARG A 135 5.37 28.48 -12.43
C ARG A 135 4.88 27.14 -12.92
N SER A 136 5.79 26.31 -13.43
CA SER A 136 5.52 24.94 -13.83
C SER A 136 6.66 24.02 -13.40
N LEU A 137 6.33 22.79 -13.01
CA LEU A 137 7.30 21.75 -12.68
C LEU A 137 6.67 20.39 -12.92
N THR A 138 7.26 19.65 -13.84
CA THR A 138 6.88 18.30 -14.20
C THR A 138 8.11 17.43 -14.07
N ALA A 139 7.99 16.35 -13.31
CA ALA A 139 8.98 15.28 -13.25
C ALA A 139 8.41 14.06 -13.98
N SER A 140 9.25 13.35 -14.71
CA SER A 140 8.91 12.10 -15.39
C SER A 140 10.03 11.10 -15.13
N PRO A 141 9.89 10.25 -14.09
CA PRO A 141 10.79 9.14 -13.87
C PRO A 141 10.80 8.24 -15.11
N GLU A 142 11.99 7.90 -15.58
CA GLU A 142 12.18 6.93 -16.64
C GLU A 142 11.84 5.54 -16.12
N ASN A 143 11.01 4.82 -16.88
CA ASN A 143 10.56 3.47 -16.53
C ASN A 143 11.21 2.48 -17.48
N GLU A 144 12.50 2.21 -17.29
CA GLU A 144 13.16 1.10 -17.97
C GLU A 144 12.69 -0.23 -17.39
N ALA A 145 12.33 -1.19 -18.25
CA ALA A 145 11.68 -2.45 -17.87
C ALA A 145 12.45 -3.29 -16.83
N ASN A 146 13.76 -3.05 -16.66
CA ASN A 146 14.62 -3.78 -15.72
C ASN A 146 15.15 -2.93 -14.56
N GLN A 147 14.75 -1.66 -14.43
CA GLN A 147 15.24 -0.79 -13.36
C GLN A 147 14.32 -0.85 -12.14
N SER A 148 14.93 -0.86 -10.95
CA SER A 148 14.19 -0.83 -9.69
C SER A 148 13.51 0.52 -9.52
N TRP A 149 12.21 0.56 -9.27
CA TRP A 149 11.42 1.79 -9.03
C TRP A 149 11.95 2.76 -7.98
N TRP A 150 12.90 2.30 -7.16
CA TRP A 150 13.53 3.10 -6.12
C TRP A 150 14.79 3.83 -6.58
N GLN A 151 15.27 3.54 -7.78
CA GLN A 151 16.43 4.16 -8.39
C GLN A 151 16.25 4.29 -9.90
N GLY A 152 16.72 5.37 -10.49
CA GLY A 152 16.61 5.56 -11.92
C GLY A 152 16.93 6.98 -12.30
N ARG A 153 16.50 7.39 -13.48
CA ARG A 153 16.68 8.75 -13.97
C ARG A 153 15.32 9.43 -14.07
N ALA A 154 15.29 10.76 -13.94
CA ALA A 154 14.06 11.51 -14.10
C ALA A 154 14.25 12.65 -15.09
N GLY A 155 13.41 12.71 -16.11
CA GLY A 155 13.24 13.91 -16.91
C GLY A 155 12.57 14.99 -16.06
N ILE A 156 13.13 16.19 -16.01
CA ILE A 156 12.58 17.30 -15.26
C ILE A 156 12.38 18.48 -16.21
N THR A 157 11.15 18.95 -16.31
CA THR A 157 10.77 20.17 -17.04
C THR A 157 10.25 21.18 -16.04
N PHE A 158 10.75 22.41 -16.08
CA PHE A 158 10.37 23.44 -15.13
C PHE A 158 10.38 24.84 -15.74
N GLU A 159 9.64 25.74 -15.09
CA GLU A 159 9.68 27.18 -15.32
C GLU A 159 9.68 27.86 -13.94
N VAL A 160 10.74 28.60 -13.66
CA VAL A 160 11.03 29.17 -12.35
C VAL A 160 11.21 30.68 -12.48
N GLU A 161 10.67 31.42 -11.52
CA GLU A 161 10.66 32.88 -11.49
C GLU A 161 11.59 33.39 -10.39
N TRP A 162 12.58 34.19 -10.80
CA TRP A 162 13.50 34.94 -9.93
C TRP A 162 13.19 36.45 -10.01
N THR A 163 13.86 37.23 -9.17
CA THR A 163 13.78 38.70 -9.19
C THR A 163 14.22 39.30 -10.52
N SER A 164 15.23 38.71 -11.16
CA SER A 164 15.73 39.14 -12.48
C SER A 164 14.86 38.73 -13.67
N GLY A 165 13.82 37.92 -13.46
CA GLY A 165 12.97 37.37 -14.51
C GLY A 165 12.77 35.86 -14.44
N VAL A 166 12.18 35.32 -15.50
CA VAL A 166 11.77 33.91 -15.59
C VAL A 166 12.82 33.12 -16.35
N TYR A 167 13.05 31.88 -15.94
CA TYR A 167 13.85 30.92 -16.67
C TYR A 167 13.19 29.54 -16.60
N GLY A 168 13.12 28.88 -17.75
CA GLY A 168 12.52 27.56 -17.87
C GLY A 168 13.34 26.68 -18.78
N ARG A 169 13.30 25.39 -18.49
CA ARG A 169 13.98 24.35 -19.24
C ARG A 169 13.04 23.18 -19.41
N SER A 170 12.95 22.69 -20.65
CA SER A 170 12.26 21.44 -20.98
C SER A 170 13.27 20.48 -21.59
N GLY A 171 13.43 19.31 -20.97
CA GLY A 171 14.42 18.33 -21.38
C GLY A 171 15.86 18.68 -20.99
N GLY A 172 16.78 17.75 -21.26
CA GLY A 172 18.19 17.87 -20.92
C GLY A 172 18.74 16.68 -20.13
N HIS A 173 19.71 16.96 -19.26
CA HIS A 173 20.32 15.91 -18.45
C HIS A 173 19.31 15.39 -17.43
N MET A 174 19.05 14.08 -17.47
CA MET A 174 18.16 13.42 -16.51
C MET A 174 18.99 13.02 -15.29
N PRO A 175 18.86 13.71 -14.14
CA PRO A 175 19.62 13.35 -12.96
C PRO A 175 19.19 11.96 -12.48
N GLY A 176 20.16 11.21 -11.99
CA GLY A 176 19.89 9.95 -11.31
C GLY A 176 19.23 10.22 -9.96
N PHE A 177 18.43 9.29 -9.46
CA PHE A 177 17.91 9.31 -8.10
C PHE A 177 18.00 7.92 -7.49
N SER A 178 18.16 7.85 -6.17
CA SER A 178 18.09 6.60 -5.40
C SER A 178 17.48 6.86 -4.03
N PHE A 179 16.21 6.47 -3.85
CA PHE A 179 15.49 6.78 -2.62
C PHE A 179 16.08 6.04 -1.42
N PRO A 180 16.26 6.71 -0.27
CA PRO A 180 16.63 6.03 0.97
C PRO A 180 15.47 5.20 1.51
N ALA A 181 15.77 4.18 2.31
CA ALA A 181 14.77 3.23 2.84
C ALA A 181 13.55 3.90 3.50
N ARG A 182 13.76 5.01 4.23
CA ARG A 182 12.68 5.79 4.87
C ARG A 182 11.69 6.36 3.85
N VAL A 183 12.20 6.87 2.72
CA VAL A 183 11.35 7.41 1.64
C VAL A 183 10.62 6.28 0.93
N ARG A 184 11.31 5.14 0.67
CA ARG A 184 10.68 3.93 0.09
C ARG A 184 9.50 3.46 0.95
N ALA A 185 9.70 3.29 2.25
CA ALA A 185 8.66 2.86 3.19
C ALA A 185 7.46 3.82 3.18
N ARG A 186 7.71 5.14 3.19
CA ARG A 186 6.64 6.15 3.11
C ARG A 186 5.87 6.06 1.79
N VAL A 187 6.57 5.92 0.67
CA VAL A 187 5.94 5.77 -0.66
C VAL A 187 5.08 4.51 -0.69
N ILE A 188 5.60 3.37 -0.23
CA ILE A 188 4.86 2.10 -0.16
C ILE A 188 3.59 2.27 0.68
N LEU A 189 3.71 2.83 1.89
CA LEU A 189 2.56 3.05 2.77
C LEU A 189 1.50 3.93 2.11
N LEU A 190 1.90 5.04 1.49
CA LEU A 190 0.98 5.92 0.77
C LEU A 190 0.31 5.21 -0.42
N CYS A 191 1.04 4.37 -1.14
CA CYS A 191 0.47 3.60 -2.25
C CYS A 191 -0.55 2.57 -1.74
N ILE A 192 -0.25 1.87 -0.64
CA ILE A 192 -1.18 0.92 -0.02
C ILE A 192 -2.45 1.63 0.43
N VAL A 193 -2.32 2.75 1.15
CA VAL A 193 -3.47 3.52 1.64
C VAL A 193 -4.31 4.05 0.48
N ARG A 194 -3.67 4.63 -0.55
CA ARG A 194 -4.40 5.14 -1.72
C ARG A 194 -5.05 4.02 -2.52
N ALA A 195 -4.39 2.89 -2.72
CA ALA A 195 -4.97 1.74 -3.42
C ALA A 195 -6.18 1.17 -2.65
N ALA A 196 -6.09 1.12 -1.31
CA ALA A 196 -7.18 0.67 -0.46
C ALA A 196 -8.37 1.65 -0.42
N VAL A 197 -8.13 2.96 -0.42
CA VAL A 197 -9.20 3.97 -0.28
C VAL A 197 -9.79 4.40 -1.62
N SER A 198 -8.98 4.47 -2.68
CA SER A 198 -9.40 5.04 -3.96
C SER A 198 -10.11 4.05 -4.89
N SER A 199 -10.02 2.75 -4.62
CA SER A 199 -10.58 1.73 -5.49
C SER A 199 -11.62 0.90 -4.75
N ARG A 200 -12.84 0.84 -5.30
CA ARG A 200 -13.88 -0.10 -4.85
C ARG A 200 -13.34 -1.53 -4.83
N VAL A 201 -12.61 -1.91 -5.88
CA VAL A 201 -11.94 -3.21 -6.00
C VAL A 201 -10.89 -3.40 -4.90
N GLY A 202 -10.18 -2.32 -4.56
CA GLY A 202 -9.23 -2.31 -3.45
C GLY A 202 -9.86 -2.64 -2.11
N VAL A 203 -11.00 -2.02 -1.77
CA VAL A 203 -11.74 -2.31 -0.53
C VAL A 203 -12.29 -3.74 -0.55
N ASP A 204 -12.89 -4.13 -1.67
CA ASP A 204 -13.53 -5.42 -1.88
C ASP A 204 -12.58 -6.61 -1.71
N VAL A 205 -11.30 -6.44 -2.04
CA VAL A 205 -10.24 -7.43 -1.82
C VAL A 205 -9.54 -7.23 -0.48
N ALA A 206 -9.20 -6.00 -0.08
CA ALA A 206 -8.43 -5.76 1.14
C ALA A 206 -9.20 -6.15 2.42
N VAL A 207 -10.51 -5.92 2.47
CA VAL A 207 -11.33 -6.19 3.66
C VAL A 207 -11.38 -7.69 3.98
N PRO A 208 -11.73 -8.61 3.06
CA PRO A 208 -11.69 -10.04 3.33
C PRO A 208 -10.30 -10.54 3.75
N TYR A 209 -9.23 -10.06 3.11
CA TYR A 209 -7.86 -10.48 3.45
C TYR A 209 -7.44 -10.02 4.84
N THR A 210 -7.68 -8.75 5.17
CA THR A 210 -7.32 -8.19 6.48
C THR A 210 -8.12 -8.83 7.61
N LEU A 211 -9.44 -9.00 7.46
CA LEU A 211 -10.27 -9.66 8.45
C LEU A 211 -9.88 -11.13 8.63
N SER A 212 -9.63 -11.86 7.53
CA SER A 212 -9.21 -13.26 7.60
C SER A 212 -7.85 -13.42 8.26
N ALA A 213 -6.88 -12.54 7.96
CA ALA A 213 -5.57 -12.55 8.58
C ALA A 213 -5.67 -12.30 10.10
N LEU A 214 -6.45 -11.31 10.52
CA LEU A 214 -6.68 -11.02 11.94
C LEU A 214 -7.39 -12.20 12.65
N ALA A 215 -8.44 -12.75 12.05
CA ALA A 215 -9.16 -13.90 12.58
C ALA A 215 -8.24 -15.12 12.71
N MET A 216 -7.37 -15.36 11.72
CA MET A 216 -6.38 -16.44 11.76
C MET A 216 -5.36 -16.23 12.87
N LEU A 217 -4.81 -15.02 13.04
CA LEU A 217 -3.90 -14.69 14.13
C LEU A 217 -4.54 -14.93 15.50
N VAL A 218 -5.81 -14.57 15.66
CA VAL A 218 -6.58 -14.82 16.87
C VAL A 218 -6.77 -16.33 17.11
N CYS A 219 -7.12 -17.11 16.09
CA CYS A 219 -7.22 -18.57 16.21
C CYS A 219 -5.88 -19.20 16.62
N LEU A 220 -4.78 -18.81 15.96
CA LEU A 220 -3.44 -19.31 16.28
C LEU A 220 -3.01 -18.93 17.70
N PHE A 221 -3.28 -17.70 18.11
CA PHE A 221 -3.04 -17.25 19.48
C PHE A 221 -3.84 -18.08 20.47
N LYS A 222 -5.16 -18.24 20.25
CA LYS A 222 -6.01 -19.06 21.13
C LYS A 222 -5.53 -20.51 21.19
N LEU A 223 -5.14 -21.12 20.07
CA LEU A 223 -4.59 -22.48 20.03
C LEU A 223 -3.26 -22.61 20.79
N ALA A 224 -2.36 -21.63 20.66
CA ALA A 224 -1.05 -21.64 21.31
C ALA A 224 -1.12 -21.46 22.82
N PHE A 225 -2.10 -20.68 23.32
CA PHE A 225 -2.25 -20.39 24.75
C PHE A 225 -3.35 -21.21 25.44
N PHE A 226 -3.99 -22.16 24.75
CA PHE A 226 -4.94 -23.10 25.35
C PHE A 226 -4.20 -24.28 26.01
N PHE A 227 -3.35 -24.00 26.99
CA PHE A 227 -2.82 -25.05 27.86
C PHE A 227 -3.77 -25.22 29.05
N PRO A 228 -4.30 -26.43 29.30
CA PRO A 228 -5.01 -26.71 30.53
C PRO A 228 -4.00 -26.59 31.68
N VAL A 229 -4.13 -25.54 32.49
CA VAL A 229 -3.50 -25.46 33.82
C VAL A 229 -4.45 -26.10 34.81
#